data_AF-A0A7V9MI84-F1
#
_entry.id   AF-A0A7V9MI84-F1
#
_cell.length_a   1.000
_cell.length_b   1.000
_cell.length_c   1.000
_cell.angle_alpha   90.00
_cell.angle_beta   90.00
_cell.angle_gamma   90.00
#
_symmetry.space_group_name_H-M   'P 1'
#
loop_
_entity.id
_entity.type
_entity.pdbx_description
1 polymer ?
#
loop_
_entity_poly.entity_id
_entity_poly.type
_entity_poly.pdbx_seq_one_letter_code
_entity_poly.pdbx_strand_id
1 'polypeptide(L)'
;MGVDVTRVSRREALTLRLVRHNLATRLAPGSAAAAAVVGLQDTPPHAAGIALAARVEGALPADLDALVIVPSLRGAPMAVARADLAVFTTALDPPDEQAARAIVLTAVRTLGEMPALEALDRVGAAEAELLAPWRGAERAEVVWDG
;
A
#
# COMPACT_ATOMS: atom_id res chain seq x y z
N MET A 1 -17.75 -34.52 -4.22
CA MET A 1 -18.38 -33.22 -4.53
C MET A 1 -17.70 -32.69 -5.79
N GLY A 2 -18.39 -32.70 -6.93
CA GLY A 2 -17.81 -32.24 -8.20
C GLY A 2 -17.74 -30.72 -8.20
N VAL A 3 -16.58 -30.15 -8.47
CA VAL A 3 -16.42 -28.69 -8.65
C VAL A 3 -16.90 -28.37 -10.06
N ASP A 4 -17.94 -27.55 -10.17
CA ASP A 4 -18.36 -27.01 -11.46
C ASP A 4 -17.33 -25.97 -11.93
N VAL A 5 -16.78 -26.16 -13.13
CA VAL A 5 -15.69 -25.32 -13.64
C VAL A 5 -16.25 -24.40 -14.71
N THR A 6 -16.54 -23.16 -14.33
CA THR A 6 -16.89 -22.10 -15.26
C THR A 6 -15.68 -21.72 -16.11
N ARG A 7 -15.78 -21.86 -17.44
CA ARG A 7 -14.75 -21.37 -18.37
C ARG A 7 -14.90 -19.87 -18.59
N VAL A 8 -13.83 -19.12 -18.33
CA VAL A 8 -13.74 -17.68 -18.57
C VAL A 8 -12.68 -17.42 -19.64
N SER A 9 -13.03 -16.67 -20.67
CA SER A 9 -12.08 -16.25 -21.71
C SER A 9 -11.13 -15.16 -21.21
N ARG A 10 -9.98 -15.03 -21.87
CA ARG A 10 -9.04 -13.93 -21.60
C ARG A 10 -9.69 -12.56 -21.71
N ARG A 11 -10.59 -12.37 -22.69
CA ARG A 11 -11.27 -11.08 -22.93
C ARG A 11 -12.16 -10.73 -21.74
N GLU A 12 -12.96 -11.68 -21.26
CA GLU A 12 -13.83 -11.49 -20.10
C GLU A 12 -13.03 -11.16 -18.83
N ALA A 13 -11.93 -11.88 -18.60
CA ALA A 13 -11.06 -11.61 -17.46
C ALA A 13 -10.44 -10.20 -17.51
N LEU A 14 -9.99 -9.74 -18.68
CA LEU A 14 -9.44 -8.39 -18.84
C LEU A 14 -10.52 -7.31 -18.73
N THR A 15 -11.68 -7.50 -19.33
CA THR A 15 -12.80 -6.56 -19.20
C THR A 15 -13.21 -6.42 -17.74
N LEU A 16 -13.33 -7.53 -17.00
CA LEU A 16 -13.62 -7.49 -15.57
C LEU A 16 -12.57 -6.66 -14.81
N ARG A 17 -11.27 -6.87 -15.07
CA ARG A 17 -10.20 -6.11 -14.42
C ARG A 17 -10.27 -4.61 -14.74
N LEU A 18 -10.45 -4.26 -16.01
CA LEU A 18 -10.57 -2.85 -16.41
C LEU A 18 -11.77 -2.17 -15.76
N VAL A 19 -12.92 -2.86 -15.69
CA VAL A 19 -14.11 -2.35 -15.02
C VAL A 19 -13.87 -2.22 -13.51
N ARG A 20 -13.37 -3.27 -12.85
CA ARG A 20 -13.13 -3.26 -11.39
C ARG A 20 -12.06 -2.27 -10.97
N HIS A 21 -11.12 -1.94 -11.85
CA HIS A 21 -10.07 -0.94 -11.58
C HIS A 21 -10.48 0.47 -11.99
N ASN A 22 -11.72 0.69 -12.45
CA ASN A 22 -12.25 1.98 -12.92
C ASN A 22 -11.45 2.56 -14.11
N LEU A 23 -10.93 1.68 -14.98
CA LEU A 23 -10.18 2.04 -16.18
C LEU A 23 -11.02 1.97 -17.46
N ALA A 24 -12.14 1.24 -17.44
CA ALA A 24 -13.09 1.23 -18.55
C ALA A 24 -13.95 2.49 -18.59
N THR A 25 -14.27 3.05 -17.42
CA THR A 25 -15.01 4.29 -17.24
C THR A 25 -14.48 4.96 -15.99
N ARG A 26 -14.06 6.22 -16.11
CA ARG A 26 -13.58 6.99 -14.96
C ARG A 26 -14.76 7.31 -14.03
N LEU A 27 -14.46 7.37 -12.74
CA LEU A 27 -15.39 7.80 -11.70
C LEU A 27 -15.53 9.33 -11.70
N ALA A 28 -16.60 9.82 -11.07
CA ALA A 28 -16.81 11.25 -10.89
C ALA A 28 -15.79 11.87 -9.90
N PRO A 29 -15.56 13.19 -9.95
CA PRO A 29 -14.72 13.90 -8.98
C PRO A 29 -15.06 13.55 -7.52
N GLY A 30 -14.07 13.55 -6.64
CA GLY A 30 -14.24 13.19 -5.23
C GLY A 30 -14.32 11.68 -4.94
N SER A 31 -14.11 10.82 -5.95
CA SER A 31 -14.21 9.36 -5.79
C SER A 31 -12.87 8.66 -5.48
N ALA A 32 -11.93 9.34 -4.82
CA ALA A 32 -10.56 8.83 -4.61
C ALA A 32 -10.53 7.47 -3.88
N ALA A 33 -11.30 7.32 -2.80
CA ALA A 33 -11.38 6.06 -2.07
C ALA A 33 -11.85 4.89 -2.94
N ALA A 34 -12.89 5.11 -3.75
CA ALA A 34 -13.41 4.08 -4.67
C ALA A 34 -12.43 3.76 -5.81
N ALA A 35 -11.63 4.74 -6.23
CA ALA A 35 -10.59 4.54 -7.24
C ALA A 35 -9.40 3.71 -6.71
N ALA A 36 -9.13 3.74 -5.40
CA ALA A 36 -8.04 3.05 -4.73
C ALA A 36 -8.36 1.59 -4.33
N VAL A 37 -9.35 0.95 -4.96
CA VAL A 37 -9.86 -0.41 -4.65
C VAL A 37 -8.80 -1.54 -4.64
N VAL A 38 -7.65 -1.34 -5.28
CA VAL A 38 -6.52 -2.29 -5.28
C VAL A 38 -5.25 -1.69 -4.66
N GLY A 39 -5.37 -0.54 -4.01
CA GLY A 39 -4.25 0.31 -3.63
C GLY A 39 -3.57 0.93 -4.86
N LEU A 40 -3.04 2.14 -4.70
CA LEU A 40 -2.28 2.84 -5.73
C LEU A 40 -0.83 2.92 -5.28
N GLN A 41 0.08 2.23 -5.97
CA GLN A 41 1.49 2.25 -5.60
C GLN A 41 2.05 3.67 -5.76
N ASP A 42 2.64 4.20 -4.69
CA ASP A 42 3.24 5.53 -4.65
C ASP A 42 4.77 5.45 -4.75
N THR A 43 5.24 4.79 -5.80
CA THR A 43 6.68 4.67 -6.09
C THR A 43 6.95 4.99 -7.55
N PRO A 44 7.71 6.04 -7.88
CA PRO A 44 8.30 7.03 -6.95
C PRO A 44 7.23 7.85 -6.18
N PRO A 45 7.60 8.63 -5.15
CA PRO A 45 6.65 9.46 -4.41
C PRO A 45 5.76 10.30 -5.33
N HIS A 46 4.47 10.36 -5.02
CA HIS A 46 3.38 10.97 -5.80
C HIS A 46 2.96 10.23 -7.09
N ALA A 47 3.56 9.09 -7.43
CA ALA A 47 3.13 8.28 -8.58
C ALA A 47 1.69 7.76 -8.45
N ALA A 48 1.15 7.62 -7.23
CA ALA A 48 -0.23 7.24 -7.00
C ALA A 48 -1.22 8.24 -7.65
N GLY A 49 -0.84 9.52 -7.75
CA GLY A 49 -1.66 10.56 -8.38
C GLY A 49 -1.91 10.30 -9.86
N ILE A 50 -0.94 9.73 -10.58
CA ILE A 50 -1.09 9.33 -11.99
C ILE A 50 -2.13 8.21 -12.10
N ALA A 51 -2.05 7.23 -11.20
CA ALA A 51 -3.00 6.12 -11.16
C ALA A 51 -4.41 6.61 -10.80
N LEU A 52 -4.52 7.60 -9.90
CA LEU A 52 -5.80 8.23 -9.55
C LEU A 52 -6.40 8.98 -10.74
N ALA A 53 -5.62 9.79 -11.44
CA ALA A 53 -6.06 10.54 -12.61
C ALA A 53 -6.54 9.63 -13.76
N ALA A 54 -5.98 8.42 -13.89
CA ALA A 54 -6.46 7.43 -14.85
C ALA A 54 -7.86 6.88 -14.53
N ARG A 55 -8.34 7.05 -13.29
CA ARG A 55 -9.53 6.41 -12.74
C ARG A 55 -10.63 7.39 -12.33
N VAL A 56 -10.30 8.66 -12.10
CA VAL A 56 -11.22 9.71 -11.66
C VAL A 56 -11.14 10.87 -12.64
N GLU A 57 -12.30 11.33 -13.10
CA GLU A 57 -12.40 12.50 -13.96
C GLU A 57 -11.99 13.76 -13.19
N GLY A 58 -11.14 14.60 -13.78
CA GLY A 58 -10.69 15.85 -13.16
C GLY A 58 -9.86 15.69 -11.88
N ALA A 59 -9.26 14.52 -11.62
CA ALA A 59 -8.48 14.30 -10.40
C ALA A 59 -7.32 15.30 -10.26
N LEU A 60 -7.16 15.83 -9.04
CA LEU A 60 -6.11 16.75 -8.65
C LEU A 60 -5.13 16.08 -7.69
N PRO A 61 -3.87 16.56 -7.58
CA PRO A 61 -2.91 16.04 -6.61
C PRO A 61 -3.45 16.00 -5.17
N ALA A 62 -4.22 17.02 -4.76
CA ALA A 62 -4.82 17.12 -3.43
C ALA A 62 -5.88 16.03 -3.15
N ASP A 63 -6.42 15.36 -4.18
CA ASP A 63 -7.37 14.25 -3.96
C ASP A 63 -6.69 13.03 -3.33
N LEU A 64 -5.35 12.94 -3.38
CA LEU A 64 -4.60 11.92 -2.63
C LEU A 64 -4.71 12.10 -1.12
N ASP A 65 -4.97 13.30 -0.62
CA ASP A 65 -5.11 13.58 0.82
C ASP A 65 -6.33 12.86 1.43
N ALA A 66 -7.27 12.41 0.59
CA ALA A 66 -8.39 11.56 1.00
C ALA A 66 -7.99 10.08 1.23
N LEU A 67 -6.77 9.70 0.87
CA LEU A 67 -6.22 8.35 1.03
C LEU A 67 -5.20 8.31 2.18
N VAL A 68 -4.83 7.11 2.59
CA VAL A 68 -3.73 6.87 3.54
C VAL A 68 -2.61 6.20 2.77
N ILE A 69 -1.39 6.74 2.85
CA ILE A 69 -0.20 6.09 2.29
C ILE A 69 0.42 5.22 3.38
N VAL A 70 0.53 3.93 3.12
CA VAL A 70 1.17 2.97 4.04
C VAL A 70 2.16 2.07 3.31
N PRO A 71 3.25 1.65 3.96
CA PRO A 71 4.01 0.48 3.51
C PRO A 71 3.05 -0.72 3.42
N SER A 72 3.15 -1.50 2.34
CA SER A 72 2.26 -2.64 2.14
C SER A 72 2.93 -3.71 1.28
N LEU A 73 2.38 -4.05 0.12
CA LEU A 73 2.81 -5.13 -0.75
C LEU A 73 4.31 -5.01 -1.10
N ARG A 74 5.10 -5.98 -0.64
CA ARG A 74 6.57 -6.03 -0.78
C ARG A 74 7.28 -4.78 -0.24
N GLY A 75 6.71 -4.14 0.79
CA GLY A 75 7.26 -2.94 1.41
C GLY A 75 7.08 -1.66 0.61
N ALA A 76 6.42 -1.69 -0.55
CA ALA A 76 6.17 -0.48 -1.32
C ALA A 76 5.11 0.40 -0.64
N PRO A 77 5.24 1.74 -0.65
CA PRO A 77 4.19 2.64 -0.23
C PRO A 77 2.99 2.53 -1.19
N MET A 78 1.80 2.38 -0.61
CA MET A 78 0.53 2.26 -1.32
C MET A 78 -0.45 3.29 -0.75
N ALA A 79 -1.03 4.12 -1.60
CA ALA A 79 -2.19 4.94 -1.26
C ALA A 79 -3.45 4.07 -1.28
N VAL A 80 -4.11 3.95 -0.13
CA VAL A 80 -5.28 3.08 0.08
C VAL A 80 -6.43 3.85 0.69
N ALA A 81 -7.66 3.37 0.47
CA ALA A 81 -8.80 3.90 1.19
C ALA A 81 -8.65 3.60 2.69
N ARG A 82 -8.99 4.57 3.56
CA ARG A 82 -8.90 4.39 5.02
C ARG A 82 -9.66 3.15 5.52
N ALA A 83 -10.80 2.84 4.91
CA ALA A 83 -11.60 1.67 5.26
C ALA A 83 -10.90 0.33 4.95
N ASP A 84 -9.98 0.32 3.99
CA ASP A 84 -9.24 -0.87 3.56
C ASP A 84 -7.88 -1.01 4.25
N LEU A 85 -7.53 -0.09 5.15
CA LEU A 85 -6.21 -0.04 5.79
C LEU A 85 -5.79 -1.40 6.36
N ALA A 86 -6.67 -2.04 7.12
CA ALA A 86 -6.41 -3.35 7.71
C ALA A 86 -6.08 -4.42 6.64
N VAL A 87 -6.78 -4.42 5.50
CA VAL A 87 -6.53 -5.38 4.41
C VAL A 87 -5.12 -5.23 3.86
N PHE A 88 -4.65 -3.99 3.69
CA PHE A 88 -3.33 -3.71 3.12
C PHE A 88 -2.18 -3.84 4.12
N THR A 89 -2.44 -3.85 5.42
CA THR A 89 -1.41 -3.94 6.46
C THR A 89 -1.42 -5.25 7.24
N THR A 90 -2.44 -6.11 7.11
CA THR A 90 -2.56 -7.36 7.89
C THR A 90 -1.31 -8.25 7.76
N ALA A 91 -0.72 -8.30 6.56
CA ALA A 91 0.47 -9.12 6.31
C ALA A 91 1.79 -8.50 6.81
N LEU A 92 1.78 -7.29 7.37
CA LEU A 92 2.98 -6.63 7.90
C LEU A 92 3.32 -7.06 9.33
N ASP A 93 2.40 -7.70 10.03
CA ASP A 93 2.60 -8.27 11.36
C ASP A 93 2.76 -9.79 11.23
N PRO A 94 3.99 -10.30 11.03
CA PRO A 94 4.22 -11.72 10.81
C PRO A 94 3.91 -12.53 12.08
N PRO A 95 3.12 -13.61 11.98
CA PRO A 95 2.74 -14.42 13.15
C PRO A 95 3.89 -15.30 13.67
N ASP A 96 4.95 -15.49 12.88
CA ASP A 96 6.08 -16.35 13.20
C ASP A 96 7.36 -15.94 12.45
N GLU A 97 8.48 -16.58 12.82
CA GLU A 97 9.81 -16.33 12.26
C GLU A 97 9.89 -16.66 10.75
N GLN A 98 9.13 -17.65 10.28
CA GLN A 98 9.14 -18.02 8.87
C GLN A 98 8.47 -16.92 8.02
N ALA A 99 7.34 -16.40 8.48
CA ALA A 99 6.65 -15.27 7.88
C ALA A 99 7.50 -13.99 7.96
N ALA A 100 8.15 -13.73 9.09
CA ALA A 100 9.04 -12.57 9.24
C ALA A 100 10.19 -12.59 8.23
N ARG A 101 10.83 -13.76 8.04
CA ARG A 101 11.88 -13.95 7.02
C ARG A 101 11.40 -13.68 5.59
N ALA A 102 10.14 -14.00 5.29
CA ALA A 102 9.55 -13.70 3.99
C ALA A 102 9.32 -12.20 3.76
N ILE A 103 9.05 -11.44 4.84
CA ILE A 103 8.85 -9.98 4.80
C ILE A 103 10.18 -9.23 4.67
N VAL A 104 11.21 -9.62 5.44
CA VAL A 104 12.53 -8.95 5.39
C VAL A 104 13.31 -9.28 4.10
N LEU A 105 12.82 -10.20 3.28
CA LEU A 105 13.34 -10.54 1.95
C LEU A 105 14.87 -10.72 1.94
N THR A 106 15.60 -9.93 1.16
CA THR A 106 17.05 -10.03 1.01
C THR A 106 17.81 -9.53 2.25
N ALA A 107 17.17 -8.73 3.11
CA ALA A 107 17.77 -8.24 4.35
C ALA A 107 17.97 -9.37 5.37
N VAL A 108 17.32 -10.53 5.21
CA VAL A 108 17.60 -11.71 6.06
C VAL A 108 19.08 -12.10 6.05
N ARG A 109 19.80 -11.82 4.94
CA ARG A 109 21.23 -12.12 4.79
C ARG A 109 22.13 -11.25 5.67
N THR A 110 21.64 -10.11 6.14
CA THR A 110 22.40 -9.18 6.99
C THR A 110 22.13 -9.37 8.48
N LEU A 111 21.16 -10.23 8.84
CA LEU A 111 20.78 -10.45 10.24
C LEU A 111 21.79 -11.30 11.04
N GLY A 112 22.65 -12.07 10.36
CA GLY A 112 23.53 -13.02 11.04
C GLY A 112 22.72 -14.06 11.80
N GLU A 113 22.91 -14.13 13.12
CA GLU A 113 22.19 -15.05 14.02
C GLU A 113 20.90 -14.44 14.60
N MET A 114 20.62 -13.15 14.36
CA MET A 114 19.42 -12.48 14.88
C MET A 114 18.14 -13.04 14.25
N PRO A 115 17.13 -13.43 15.05
CA PRO A 115 15.80 -13.76 14.53
C PRO A 115 15.18 -12.58 13.77
N ALA A 116 14.49 -12.86 12.68
CA ALA A 116 13.83 -11.82 11.88
C ALA A 116 12.73 -11.10 12.65
N LEU A 117 11.99 -11.80 13.51
CA LEU A 117 11.02 -11.17 14.41
C LEU A 117 11.69 -10.17 15.36
N GLU A 118 12.80 -10.55 15.98
CA GLU A 118 13.55 -9.65 16.86
C GLU A 118 14.08 -8.42 16.10
N ALA A 119 14.53 -8.61 14.86
CA ALA A 119 14.96 -7.50 14.01
C ALA A 119 13.81 -6.52 13.72
N LEU A 120 12.62 -7.03 13.38
CA LEU A 120 11.43 -6.21 13.14
C LEU A 120 10.99 -5.46 14.40
N ASP A 121 10.98 -6.12 15.56
CA ASP A 121 10.65 -5.48 16.84
C ASP A 121 11.61 -4.32 17.18
N ARG A 122 12.92 -4.53 16.96
CA ARG A 122 13.93 -3.49 17.20
C ARG A 122 13.77 -2.30 16.27
N VAL A 123 13.52 -2.55 14.97
CA VAL A 123 13.26 -1.48 14.00
C VAL A 123 11.98 -0.74 14.36
N GLY A 124 10.89 -1.46 14.67
CA GLY A 124 9.62 -0.86 15.06
C GLY A 124 9.72 0.00 16.33
N ALA A 125 10.48 -0.46 17.34
CA ALA A 125 10.74 0.33 18.55
C ALA A 125 11.55 1.61 18.24
N ALA A 126 12.60 1.50 17.43
CA ALA A 126 13.41 2.63 17.02
C ALA A 126 12.62 3.65 16.18
N GLU A 127 11.79 3.18 15.25
CA GLU A 127 10.88 4.04 14.47
C GLU A 127 9.86 4.73 15.38
N ALA A 128 9.26 4.01 16.34
CA ALA A 128 8.29 4.58 17.27
C ALA A 128 8.90 5.68 18.15
N GLU A 129 10.15 5.52 18.58
CA GLU A 129 10.90 6.52 19.33
C GLU A 129 11.21 7.74 18.45
N LEU A 130 11.75 7.52 17.25
CA LEU A 130 12.06 8.57 16.29
C LEU A 130 10.83 9.40 15.90
N LEU A 131 9.68 8.75 15.74
CA LEU A 131 8.42 9.38 15.35
C LEU A 131 7.63 9.96 16.54
N ALA A 132 8.02 9.68 17.79
CA ALA A 132 7.28 10.13 18.97
C ALA A 132 7.04 11.66 19.01
N PRO A 133 8.03 12.53 18.69
CA PRO A 133 7.82 13.98 18.66
C PRO A 133 6.85 14.46 17.58
N TRP A 134 6.62 13.64 16.55
CA TRP A 134 5.84 13.97 15.36
C TRP A 134 4.40 13.46 15.42
N ARG A 135 4.01 12.79 16.51
CA ARG A 135 2.64 12.28 16.69
C ARG A 135 1.65 13.45 16.69
N GLY A 136 0.76 13.47 15.70
CA GLY A 136 -0.25 14.52 15.54
C GLY A 136 0.23 15.77 14.79
N ALA A 137 1.47 15.78 14.28
CA ALA A 137 1.92 16.84 13.40
C ALA A 137 1.23 16.73 12.02
N GLU A 138 0.59 17.81 11.56
CA GLU A 138 -0.02 17.87 10.22
C GLU A 138 1.02 18.15 9.12
N ARG A 139 2.10 18.87 9.46
CA ARG A 139 3.25 19.14 8.58
C ARG A 139 4.52 19.26 9.41
N ALA A 140 5.61 18.77 8.84
CA ALA A 140 6.96 19.02 9.34
C ALA A 140 7.68 19.93 8.34
N GLU A 141 8.16 21.09 8.79
CA GLU A 141 9.18 21.81 8.05
C GLU A 141 10.51 21.10 8.29
N VAL A 142 10.98 20.37 7.28
CA VAL A 142 12.29 19.73 7.31
C VAL A 142 13.30 20.74 6.78
N VAL A 143 14.12 21.27 7.68
CA VAL A 143 15.35 21.97 7.32
C VAL A 143 16.43 20.91 7.22
N TRP A 144 16.99 20.72 6.02
CA TRP A 144 18.09 19.79 5.79
C TRP A 144 19.38 20.58 5.66
N ASP A 145 20.34 20.28 6.53
CA ASP A 145 21.56 21.05 6.77
C ASP A 145 22.80 20.52 6.03
N GLY A 146 22.67 19.45 5.23
CA GLY A 146 23.80 18.85 4.48
C GLY A 146 24.30 17.56 5.06
#